data_AF-A0A852VPE1-F1
#
_entry.id   AF-A0A852VPE1-F1
#
_cell.length_a   1.000
_cell.length_b   1.000
_cell.length_c   1.000
_cell.angle_alpha   90.00
_cell.angle_beta   90.00
_cell.angle_gamma   90.00
#
_symmetry.space_group_name_H-M   'P 1'
#
loop_
_entity.id
_entity.type
_entity.pdbx_description
1 polymer ?
#
loop_
_entity_poly.entity_id
_entity_poly.type
_entity_poly.pdbx_seq_one_letter_code
_entity_poly.pdbx_strand_id
1 'polypeptide(L)'
;MTMHCPATLLLTGTPEGEGGVPVLVERLAGERVLTVVTAPGDARGAAVAAGLDVPLEQEPGLAAGPPSSSVLGEIADLHRGETVLVLSGGTGNAAATITRIELGEAF
;
A
#
# COMPACT_ATOMS: atom_id res chain seq x y z
N MET A 1 24.80 -12.85 9.92
CA MET A 1 23.42 -13.24 9.59
C MET A 1 22.51 -12.16 10.12
N THR A 2 22.26 -11.12 9.33
CA THR A 2 21.35 -10.06 9.70
C THR A 2 19.95 -10.60 9.39
N MET A 3 19.18 -10.92 10.43
CA MET A 3 17.76 -11.28 10.31
C MET A 3 17.02 -10.01 9.87
N HIS A 4 17.07 -9.70 8.59
CA HIS A 4 16.31 -8.61 8.01
C HIS A 4 14.88 -9.14 7.90
N CYS A 5 14.01 -8.74 8.82
CA CYS A 5 12.59 -9.05 8.70
C CYS A 5 12.05 -8.19 7.54
N PRO A 6 11.74 -8.77 6.38
CA PRO A 6 11.24 -7.99 5.27
C PRO A 6 9.87 -7.41 5.63
N ALA A 7 9.57 -6.21 5.14
CA ALA A 7 8.21 -5.70 5.18
C ALA A 7 7.32 -6.55 4.27
N THR A 8 6.05 -6.69 4.65
CA THR A 8 5.02 -7.21 3.75
C THR A 8 4.34 -6.02 3.07
N LEU A 9 4.44 -5.93 1.75
CA LEU A 9 3.74 -4.92 0.98
C LEU A 9 2.45 -5.50 0.39
N LEU A 10 1.33 -4.83 0.61
CA LEU A 10 0.05 -5.10 -0.02
C LEU A 10 -0.18 -4.04 -1.09
N LEU A 11 -0.06 -4.40 -2.36
CA LEU A 11 -0.24 -3.48 -3.47
C LEU A 11 -1.67 -3.56 -3.97
N THR A 12 -2.29 -2.41 -4.15
CA THR A 12 -3.60 -2.29 -4.80
C THR A 12 -3.66 -0.97 -5.57
N GLY A 13 -4.54 -0.90 -6.56
CA GLY A 13 -4.91 0.37 -7.15
C GLY A 13 -5.73 1.21 -6.17
N THR A 14 -5.68 2.53 -6.32
CA THR A 14 -6.57 3.44 -5.56
C THR A 14 -8.03 3.05 -5.81
N PRO A 15 -8.85 2.85 -4.77
CA PRO A 15 -10.24 2.42 -4.94
C PRO A 15 -11.04 3.41 -5.79
N GLU A 16 -11.90 2.90 -6.68
CA GLU A 16 -12.80 3.70 -7.51
C GLU A 16 -14.29 3.51 -7.17
N GLY A 17 -15.09 4.53 -7.48
CA GLY A 17 -16.53 4.55 -7.22
C GLY A 17 -16.94 4.90 -5.79
N GLU A 18 -18.24 5.13 -5.58
CA GLU A 18 -18.83 5.66 -4.33
C GLU A 18 -18.74 4.68 -3.13
N GLY A 19 -18.33 3.43 -3.36
CA GLY A 19 -18.14 2.40 -2.32
C GLY A 19 -16.77 1.72 -2.32
N GLY A 20 -15.80 2.19 -3.12
CA GLY A 20 -14.51 1.50 -3.25
C GLY A 20 -13.70 1.48 -1.95
N VAL A 21 -13.72 2.57 -1.19
CA VAL A 21 -13.00 2.69 0.10
C VAL A 21 -13.53 1.70 1.15
N PRO A 22 -14.84 1.69 1.50
CA PRO A 22 -15.34 0.76 2.51
C PRO A 22 -15.14 -0.71 2.11
N VAL A 23 -15.31 -1.06 0.82
CA VAL A 23 -15.04 -2.41 0.32
C VAL A 23 -13.58 -2.81 0.50
N LEU A 24 -12.65 -1.89 0.23
CA LEU A 24 -11.23 -2.15 0.41
C LEU A 24 -10.88 -2.33 1.90
N VAL A 25 -11.42 -1.47 2.77
CA VAL A 25 -11.24 -1.57 4.23
C VAL A 25 -11.75 -2.91 4.76
N GLU A 26 -12.94 -3.34 4.36
CA GLU A 26 -13.48 -4.64 4.78
C GLU A 26 -12.62 -5.81 4.31
N ARG A 27 -12.07 -5.74 3.10
CA ARG A 27 -11.14 -6.78 2.59
C ARG A 27 -9.83 -6.83 3.34
N LEU A 28 -9.40 -5.71 3.91
CA LEU A 28 -8.18 -5.58 4.71
C LEU A 28 -8.41 -5.82 6.19
N ALA A 29 -9.64 -6.01 6.67
CA ALA A 29 -9.95 -6.21 8.08
C ALA A 29 -9.27 -7.46 8.70
N GLY A 30 -8.91 -8.45 7.87
CA GLY A 30 -8.14 -9.63 8.28
C GLY A 30 -6.61 -9.45 8.18
N GLU A 31 -6.14 -8.37 7.55
CA GLU A 31 -4.73 -8.07 7.38
C GLU A 31 -4.28 -7.07 8.46
N ARG A 32 -3.10 -7.29 9.04
CA ARG A 32 -2.54 -6.39 10.06
C ARG A 32 -1.80 -5.22 9.42
N VAL A 33 -2.51 -4.40 8.64
CA VAL A 33 -1.96 -3.19 8.02
C VAL A 33 -1.58 -2.20 9.13
N LEU A 34 -0.36 -1.68 9.09
CA LEU A 34 0.15 -0.71 10.06
C LEU A 34 0.33 0.70 9.46
N THR A 35 0.46 0.79 8.13
CA THR A 35 0.65 2.05 7.40
C THR A 35 0.00 1.96 6.02
N VAL A 36 -0.56 3.08 5.54
CA VAL A 36 -0.98 3.26 4.14
C VAL A 36 -0.04 4.25 3.46
N VAL A 37 0.57 3.86 2.35
CA VAL A 37 1.40 4.71 1.50
C VAL A 37 0.67 4.98 0.20
N THR A 38 0.57 6.25 -0.20
CA THR A 38 -0.10 6.67 -1.43
C THR A 38 0.66 7.80 -2.14
N ALA A 39 0.27 8.12 -3.36
CA ALA A 39 0.78 9.29 -4.06
C ALA A 39 0.36 10.59 -3.34
N PRO A 40 1.21 11.63 -3.34
CA PRO A 40 0.86 12.92 -2.76
C PRO A 40 -0.40 13.51 -3.40
N GLY A 41 -1.33 13.97 -2.56
CA GLY A 41 -2.61 14.54 -2.99
C GLY A 41 -3.73 13.52 -3.24
N ASP A 42 -3.50 12.23 -3.01
CA ASP A 42 -4.53 11.20 -3.17
C ASP A 42 -5.54 11.21 -2.01
N ALA A 43 -6.65 11.94 -2.20
CA ALA A 43 -7.71 12.08 -1.19
C ALA A 43 -8.35 10.74 -0.81
N ARG A 44 -8.35 9.75 -1.72
CA ARG A 44 -8.88 8.42 -1.45
C ARG A 44 -7.95 7.60 -0.57
N GLY A 45 -6.64 7.69 -0.77
CA GLY A 45 -5.67 7.08 0.13
C GLY A 45 -5.76 7.61 1.55
N ALA A 46 -6.02 8.92 1.70
CA ALA A 46 -6.33 9.49 3.01
C ALA A 46 -7.61 8.89 3.63
N ALA A 47 -8.67 8.68 2.83
CA ALA A 47 -9.89 8.04 3.30
C ALA A 47 -9.69 6.56 3.67
N VAL A 48 -8.83 5.83 2.95
CA VAL A 48 -8.48 4.44 3.27
C VAL A 48 -7.70 4.36 4.58
N ALA A 49 -6.68 5.21 4.76
CA ALA A 49 -5.91 5.29 6.01
C ALA A 49 -6.82 5.59 7.22
N ALA A 50 -7.74 6.56 7.05
CA ALA A 50 -8.74 6.87 8.07
C ALA A 50 -9.69 5.71 8.36
N GLY A 51 -10.13 4.97 7.33
CA GLY A 51 -11.00 3.81 7.50
C GLY A 51 -10.33 2.61 8.19
N LEU A 52 -9.01 2.49 8.05
CA LEU A 52 -8.19 1.46 8.71
C LEU A 52 -7.65 1.90 10.08
N ASP A 53 -7.81 3.18 10.45
CA ASP A 53 -7.23 3.80 11.66
C ASP A 53 -5.70 3.66 11.73
N VAL A 54 -5.02 3.93 10.60
CA VAL A 54 -3.56 3.82 10.46
C VAL A 54 -2.95 5.11 9.92
N PRO A 55 -1.65 5.36 10.18
CA PRO A 55 -0.94 6.48 9.57
C PRO A 55 -0.97 6.44 8.03
N LEU A 56 -0.99 7.65 7.46
CA LEU A 56 -0.88 7.91 6.04
C LEU A 56 0.50 8.47 5.72
N GLU A 57 1.17 7.87 4.76
CA GLU A 57 2.43 8.35 4.21
C GLU A 57 2.29 8.64 2.71
N GLN A 58 3.05 9.63 2.25
CA GLN A 58 3.00 10.10 0.87
C GLN A 58 4.33 9.83 0.19
N GLU A 59 4.30 9.08 -0.90
CA GLU A 59 5.49 8.75 -1.67
C GLU A 59 5.36 9.29 -3.11
N PRO A 60 6.12 10.34 -3.51
CA PRO A 60 6.05 10.92 -4.85
C PRO A 60 6.32 9.92 -5.99
N GLY A 61 7.11 8.87 -5.76
CA GLY A 61 7.37 7.78 -6.69
C GLY A 61 6.13 6.98 -7.10
N LEU A 62 5.02 7.11 -6.35
CA LEU A 62 3.72 6.50 -6.67
C LEU A 62 2.87 7.37 -7.61
N ALA A 63 3.24 8.64 -7.85
CA ALA A 63 2.47 9.56 -8.68
C ALA A 63 2.68 9.36 -10.19
N ALA A 64 3.79 8.74 -10.59
CA ALA A 64 4.21 8.64 -11.99
C ALA A 64 3.61 7.43 -12.75
N GLY A 65 2.82 6.58 -12.09
CA GLY A 65 2.24 5.36 -12.66
C GLY A 65 2.48 4.13 -11.77
N PRO A 66 2.58 2.91 -12.35
CA PRO A 66 2.85 1.71 -11.56
C PRO A 66 4.19 1.85 -10.81
N PRO A 67 4.25 1.47 -9.52
CA PRO A 67 5.44 1.66 -8.71
C PRO A 67 6.60 0.82 -9.24
N SER A 68 7.79 1.43 -9.30
CA SER A 68 9.02 0.71 -9.63
C SER A 68 9.48 -0.18 -8.47
N SER A 69 10.25 -1.23 -8.78
CA SER A 69 10.82 -2.11 -7.75
C SER A 69 11.73 -1.35 -6.77
N SER A 70 12.42 -0.30 -7.22
CA SER A 70 13.23 0.56 -6.34
C SER A 70 12.38 1.27 -5.29
N VAL A 71 11.27 1.91 -5.70
CA VAL A 71 10.36 2.61 -4.77
C VAL A 71 9.75 1.62 -3.77
N LEU A 72 9.32 0.44 -4.23
CA LEU A 72 8.80 -0.60 -3.34
C LEU A 72 9.88 -1.11 -2.37
N GLY A 73 11.13 -1.23 -2.83
CA GLY A 73 12.26 -1.60 -1.99
C GLY A 73 12.53 -0.57 -0.89
N GLU A 74 12.49 0.72 -1.22
CA GLU A 74 12.66 1.81 -0.25
C GLU A 74 11.54 1.81 0.81
N ILE A 75 10.28 1.67 0.39
CA ILE A 75 9.13 1.55 1.30
C ILE A 75 9.30 0.33 2.22
N ALA A 76 9.69 -0.83 1.68
CA ALA A 76 9.89 -2.03 2.49
C ALA A 76 11.07 -1.91 3.47
N ASP A 77 12.12 -1.18 3.10
CA ASP A 77 13.28 -0.99 3.97
C ASP A 77 12.98 -0.05 5.15
N LEU A 78 12.09 0.92 4.95
CA LEU A 78 11.60 1.80 6.01
C LEU A 78 10.66 1.07 6.98
N HIS A 79 9.84 0.14 6.48
CA HIS A 79 8.77 -0.53 7.22
C HIS A 79 9.09 -1.98 7.60
N ARG A 80 10.35 -2.28 7.94
CA ARG A 80 10.80 -3.63 8.23
C ARG A 80 9.96 -4.31 9.32
N GLY A 81 9.42 -5.48 9.00
CA GLY A 81 8.56 -6.26 9.90
C GLY A 81 7.12 -5.73 10.03
N GLU A 82 6.74 -4.73 9.24
CA GLU A 82 5.39 -4.19 9.18
C GLU A 82 4.64 -4.68 7.94
N THR A 83 3.31 -4.62 7.98
CA THR A 83 2.48 -4.79 6.77
C THR A 83 2.05 -3.40 6.31
N VAL A 84 2.39 -3.06 5.08
CA VAL A 84 2.16 -1.74 4.49
C VAL A 84 1.23 -1.88 3.29
N LEU A 85 0.16 -1.09 3.26
CA LEU A 85 -0.69 -0.99 2.08
C LEU A 85 -0.12 0.09 1.16
N VAL A 86 0.23 -0.27 -0.07
CA VAL A 86 0.71 0.66 -1.10
C VAL A 86 -0.39 0.86 -2.14
N LEU A 87 -0.89 2.10 -2.21
CA LEU A 87 -1.88 2.53 -3.18
C LEU A 87 -1.16 3.13 -4.39
N SER A 88 -1.21 2.41 -5.50
CA SER A 88 -0.63 2.86 -6.76
C SER A 88 -1.64 3.68 -7.57
N GLY A 89 -1.19 4.82 -8.08
CA GLY A 89 -1.93 5.68 -9.00
C GLY A 89 -2.03 5.04 -10.39
N GLY A 90 -2.72 3.91 -10.48
CA GLY A 90 -3.07 3.24 -11.72
C GLY A 90 -4.49 2.70 -11.55
N THR A 91 -5.37 3.05 -12.49
CA THR A 91 -6.82 2.79 -12.52
C THR A 91 -7.20 1.47 -11.84
N GLY A 92 -7.54 1.57 -10.56
CA GLY A 92 -7.92 0.44 -9.74
C GLY A 92 -9.40 0.19 -9.89
N ASN A 93 -9.77 -0.76 -10.76
CA ASN A 93 -11.14 -1.28 -10.79
C ASN A 93 -11.60 -1.56 -9.34
N ALA A 94 -12.85 -1.22 -8.99
CA ALA A 94 -13.40 -1.41 -7.64
C ALA A 94 -13.26 -2.87 -7.13
N ALA A 95 -13.00 -3.82 -8.02
CA ALA A 95 -12.49 -5.16 -7.73
C ALA A 95 -10.95 -5.23 -7.64
N ALA A 96 -10.31 -4.29 -6.93
CA ALA A 96 -8.87 -4.15 -6.97
C ALA A 96 -8.19 -5.41 -6.41
N THR A 97 -7.44 -6.13 -7.25
CA THR A 97 -6.68 -7.28 -6.81
C THR A 97 -5.60 -6.79 -5.85
N ILE A 98 -5.57 -7.34 -4.63
CA ILE A 98 -4.52 -7.05 -3.66
C ILE A 98 -3.38 -8.01 -3.96
N THR A 99 -2.24 -7.49 -4.37
CA THR A 99 -1.02 -8.27 -4.62
C THR A 99 -0.12 -8.18 -3.39
N ARG A 100 0.17 -9.32 -2.76
CA ARG A 100 1.13 -9.41 -1.66
C ARG A 100 2.54 -9.57 -2.21
N ILE A 101 3.46 -8.75 -1.72
CA ILE A 101 4.88 -8.79 -2.04
C ILE A 101 5.66 -8.86 -0.74
N GLU A 102 6.49 -9.89 -0.59
CA GLU A 102 7.43 -10.04 0.51
C GLU A 102 8.85 -9.85 -0.06
N LEU A 103 9.50 -8.73 0.28
CA LEU A 103 10.84 -8.42 -0.23
C LEU A 103 11.91 -9.09 0.64
N GLY A 104 11.93 -10.43 0.58
CA GLY A 104 12.75 -11.28 1.44
C GLY A 104 14.21 -11.42 1.03
N GLU A 105 14.51 -11.61 -0.25
CA GLU A 105 15.89 -11.72 -0.75
C GLU A 105 15.93 -11.34 -2.24
N ALA A 106 16.88 -10.48 -2.62
CA ALA A 106 17.29 -10.12 -3.98
C ALA A 106 16.21 -9.52 -4.92
N PHE A 107 16.27 -8.18 -5.08
CA PHE A 107 16.10 -7.55 -6.40
C PHE A 107 17.47 -7.26 -7.00
#